data_AF-A0A9X4SLB0-F1
#
_entry.id   AF-A0A9X4SLB0-F1
#
_cell.length_a   1.000
_cell.length_b   1.000
_cell.length_c   1.000
_cell.angle_alpha   90.00
_cell.angle_beta   90.00
_cell.angle_gamma   90.00
#
_symmetry.space_group_name_H-M   'P 1'
#
loop_
_entity.id
_entity.type
_entity.pdbx_description
1 polymer ?
#
loop_
_entity_poly.entity_id
_entity_poly.type
_entity_poly.pdbx_seq_one_letter_code
_entity_poly.pdbx_strand_id
1 'polypeptide(L)'
;MGTIKVSKSLFNRNNKVIKHYDEPIVEKKLYTILGFKGREDFENKINKFVDKKIWQLFVDCFAREIDYVATEQVVKNIVCNIVKSASGDAFTKTERLILNEKQGNKKREKAVRKATSTLRKVNPEKAFHELSVMKKQAEDFLQTDFYKAQSKQLQGFTPSGGQLFAETLKYIETLEKLFAVKKEELIKDFLLSHVSSFNKTYPKSHGKREDAIAILSSNELKNFYDKGVEEGVLQPIASYKECKNLYDKMNQAKNESKSVIERKEQEGNLREIGKSIIGIINDIKKYREAILNCKHFQNPYVKEKEKHPFRSKLCQKMIDIYQERIAGYQEQIRQNLTQIREIFKSMPQETRSLCGVEEFEESMDNMHEANQVDENFDSALSNIQNKLDTQLERTENPSTELEEALHVKSKTEVTRL
;
A
#
# COMPACT_ATOMS: atom_id res chain seq x y z
N MET A 1 -32.52 79.74 -17.91
CA MET A 1 -31.76 78.53 -18.32
C MET A 1 -32.77 77.41 -18.51
N GLY A 2 -33.40 77.24 -19.68
CA GLY A 2 -32.88 76.53 -20.87
C GLY A 2 -33.07 75.02 -20.67
N THR A 3 -34.02 74.29 -21.28
CA THR A 3 -34.49 74.32 -22.68
C THR A 3 -35.88 73.66 -22.84
N ILE A 4 -36.65 74.15 -23.82
CA ILE A 4 -37.77 73.46 -24.47
C ILE A 4 -37.26 72.98 -25.84
N LYS A 5 -37.53 71.73 -26.24
CA LYS A 5 -38.18 71.36 -27.53
C LYS A 5 -38.18 69.84 -27.82
N VAL A 6 -39.40 69.31 -27.85
CA VAL A 6 -40.00 68.28 -28.72
C VAL A 6 -39.17 67.79 -29.93
N SER A 7 -39.11 66.47 -30.15
CA SER A 7 -39.66 65.86 -31.39
C SER A 7 -39.80 64.33 -31.31
N LYS A 8 -41.03 63.87 -31.56
CA LYS A 8 -41.35 62.52 -32.05
C LYS A 8 -40.87 62.43 -33.50
N SER A 9 -40.08 61.41 -33.83
CA SER A 9 -40.03 60.65 -35.10
C SER A 9 -38.65 59.95 -35.12
N LEU A 10 -38.45 58.67 -35.40
CA LEU A 10 -39.13 57.78 -36.34
C LEU A 10 -39.06 56.35 -35.79
N PHE A 11 -40.19 55.65 -35.89
CA PHE A 11 -40.22 54.20 -35.99
C PHE A 11 -39.24 53.76 -37.07
N ASN A 12 -38.16 53.08 -36.68
CA ASN A 12 -37.45 52.19 -37.60
C ASN A 12 -37.74 50.75 -37.17
N ARG A 13 -38.76 50.17 -37.81
CA ARG A 13 -39.07 48.75 -37.82
C ARG A 13 -37.89 48.04 -38.49
N ASN A 14 -36.92 47.58 -37.70
CA ASN A 14 -36.01 46.47 -38.03
C ASN A 14 -35.18 46.06 -36.81
N ASN A 15 -35.83 45.90 -35.65
CA ASN A 15 -35.22 45.13 -34.57
C ASN A 15 -35.40 43.65 -34.90
N LYS A 16 -34.40 43.07 -35.58
CA LYS A 16 -34.04 41.68 -35.33
C LYS A 16 -33.87 41.59 -33.82
N VAL A 17 -34.83 40.96 -33.15
CA VAL A 17 -34.69 40.51 -31.79
C VAL A 17 -33.47 39.61 -31.78
N ILE A 18 -32.32 40.15 -31.36
CA ILE A 18 -31.22 39.33 -30.90
C ILE A 18 -31.81 38.62 -29.69
N LYS A 19 -32.27 37.38 -29.89
CA LYS A 19 -32.51 36.46 -28.80
C LYS A 19 -31.16 36.32 -28.10
N HIS A 20 -30.96 37.09 -27.04
CA HIS A 20 -30.13 36.62 -25.95
C HIS A 20 -30.79 35.32 -25.51
N TYR A 21 -30.24 34.21 -25.99
CA TYR A 21 -30.46 32.93 -25.33
C TYR A 21 -29.83 33.12 -23.95
N ASP A 22 -30.66 33.51 -22.98
CA ASP A 22 -30.36 33.19 -21.59
C ASP A 22 -30.17 31.69 -21.58
N GLU A 23 -28.91 31.26 -21.49
CA GLU A 23 -28.58 29.85 -21.30
C GLU A 23 -29.39 29.38 -20.10
N PRO A 24 -30.14 28.27 -20.21
CA PRO A 24 -30.77 27.71 -19.03
C PRO A 24 -29.67 27.45 -18.01
N ILE A 25 -29.85 27.97 -16.80
CA ILE A 25 -28.99 27.74 -15.64
C ILE A 25 -29.19 26.28 -15.22
N VAL A 26 -28.78 25.36 -16.08
CA VAL A 26 -28.43 24.00 -15.70
C VAL A 26 -27.09 24.16 -15.02
N GLU A 27 -26.97 23.78 -13.75
CA GLU A 27 -25.69 23.77 -13.03
C GLU A 27 -24.62 23.15 -13.93
N LYS A 28 -23.78 24.01 -14.54
CA LYS A 28 -22.76 23.56 -15.47
C LYS A 28 -21.76 22.77 -14.64
N LYS A 29 -21.69 21.46 -14.82
CA LYS A 29 -20.63 20.59 -14.28
C LYS A 29 -19.49 20.50 -15.28
N LEU A 30 -18.31 20.02 -14.86
CA LEU A 30 -17.15 19.87 -15.74
C LEU A 30 -17.47 19.04 -16.99
N TYR A 31 -18.26 17.97 -16.84
CA TYR A 31 -18.74 17.15 -17.97
C TYR A 31 -19.47 17.97 -19.04
N THR A 32 -20.36 18.87 -18.62
CA THR A 32 -21.16 19.68 -19.55
C THR A 32 -20.33 20.78 -20.24
N ILE A 33 -19.30 21.30 -19.56
CA ILE A 33 -18.36 22.27 -20.13
C ILE A 33 -17.53 21.66 -21.26
N LEU A 34 -17.26 20.36 -21.18
CA LEU A 34 -16.61 19.59 -22.23
C LEU A 34 -17.58 19.09 -23.31
N GLY A 35 -18.88 19.39 -23.22
CA GLY A 35 -19.88 19.02 -24.23
C GLY A 35 -20.53 17.64 -24.05
N PHE A 36 -20.34 17.00 -22.89
CA PHE A 36 -21.03 15.74 -22.55
C PHE A 36 -22.39 16.00 -21.91
N LYS A 37 -23.34 15.07 -22.09
CA LYS A 37 -24.67 15.14 -21.44
C LYS A 37 -24.59 14.95 -19.92
N GLY A 38 -23.54 14.28 -19.45
CA GLY A 38 -23.31 13.96 -18.04
C GLY A 38 -22.18 12.94 -17.90
N ARG A 39 -21.98 12.45 -16.68
CA ARG A 39 -20.95 11.45 -16.34
C ARG A 39 -21.08 10.17 -17.15
N GLU A 40 -22.29 9.65 -17.30
CA GLU A 40 -22.53 8.41 -18.04
C GLU A 40 -22.19 8.54 -19.54
N ASP A 41 -22.58 9.64 -20.18
CA ASP A 41 -22.21 9.93 -21.58
C ASP A 41 -20.69 10.08 -21.76
N PHE A 42 -20.02 10.70 -20.77
CA PHE A 42 -18.56 10.79 -20.73
C PHE A 42 -17.92 9.40 -20.64
N GLU A 43 -18.28 8.58 -19.64
CA GLU A 43 -17.72 7.25 -19.45
C GLU A 43 -17.95 6.36 -20.67
N ASN A 44 -19.15 6.36 -21.25
CA ASN A 44 -19.46 5.57 -22.45
C ASN A 44 -18.59 5.95 -23.66
N LYS A 45 -18.38 7.26 -23.89
CA LYS A 45 -17.54 7.73 -25.00
C LYS A 45 -16.06 7.47 -24.76
N ILE A 46 -15.60 7.71 -23.53
CA ILE A 46 -14.22 7.49 -23.12
C ILE A 46 -13.86 6.01 -23.22
N ASN A 47 -14.63 5.13 -22.59
CA ASN A 47 -14.34 3.69 -22.58
C ASN A 47 -14.31 3.14 -24.01
N LYS A 48 -15.30 3.50 -24.85
CA LYS A 48 -15.30 3.12 -26.27
C LYS A 48 -14.04 3.55 -27.04
N PHE A 49 -13.52 4.75 -26.78
CA PHE A 49 -12.30 5.23 -27.44
C PHE A 49 -11.05 4.57 -26.87
N VAL A 50 -10.92 4.58 -25.55
CA VAL A 50 -9.76 4.08 -24.81
C VAL A 50 -9.60 2.58 -25.05
N ASP A 51 -10.67 1.80 -24.92
CA ASP A 51 -10.64 0.35 -25.12
C ASP A 51 -10.20 0.00 -26.55
N LYS A 52 -10.68 0.75 -27.54
CA LYS A 52 -10.23 0.59 -28.92
C LYS A 52 -8.75 0.89 -29.10
N LYS A 53 -8.23 1.94 -28.45
CA LYS A 53 -6.82 2.32 -28.52
C LYS A 53 -5.93 1.33 -27.78
N ILE A 54 -6.32 0.92 -26.58
CA ILE A 54 -5.62 -0.10 -25.79
C ILE A 54 -5.58 -1.42 -26.56
N TRP A 55 -6.72 -1.86 -27.12
CA TRP A 55 -6.76 -3.08 -27.92
C TRP A 55 -5.80 -3.02 -29.10
N GLN A 56 -5.75 -1.90 -29.82
CA GLN A 56 -4.79 -1.74 -30.92
C GLN A 56 -3.34 -1.90 -30.45
N LEU A 57 -3.01 -1.36 -29.27
CA LEU A 57 -1.67 -1.51 -28.69
C LEU A 57 -1.38 -2.96 -28.28
N PHE A 58 -2.36 -3.71 -27.75
CA PHE A 58 -2.23 -5.14 -27.47
C PHE A 58 -1.91 -5.91 -28.75
N VAL A 59 -2.65 -5.62 -29.83
CA VAL A 59 -2.44 -6.28 -31.13
C VAL A 59 -1.06 -5.99 -31.70
N ASP A 60 -0.54 -4.77 -31.51
CA ASP A 60 0.81 -4.41 -31.95
C ASP A 60 1.90 -5.08 -31.08
N CYS A 61 1.65 -5.32 -29.78
CA CYS A 61 2.51 -6.16 -28.95
C CYS A 61 2.50 -7.62 -29.44
N PHE A 62 1.32 -8.21 -29.62
CA PHE A 62 1.19 -9.58 -30.12
C PHE A 62 1.90 -9.76 -31.46
N ALA A 63 1.75 -8.82 -32.40
CA ALA A 63 2.41 -8.90 -33.70
C ALA A 63 3.94 -8.89 -33.62
N ARG A 64 4.53 -8.20 -32.62
CA ARG A 64 5.98 -8.18 -32.40
C ARG A 64 6.49 -9.44 -31.71
N GLU A 65 5.68 -10.01 -30.82
CA GLU A 65 6.10 -11.08 -29.93
C GLU A 65 5.67 -12.48 -30.36
N ILE A 66 4.84 -12.61 -31.40
CA ILE A 66 4.36 -13.91 -31.91
C ILE A 66 5.46 -14.85 -32.38
N ASP A 67 6.61 -14.30 -32.77
CA ASP A 67 7.81 -15.03 -33.19
C ASP A 67 9.00 -14.79 -32.24
N TYR A 68 8.77 -14.15 -31.08
CA TYR A 68 9.82 -13.88 -30.09
C TYR A 68 10.02 -15.10 -29.19
N VAL A 69 11.19 -15.71 -29.25
CA VAL A 69 11.50 -17.01 -28.62
C VAL A 69 11.03 -17.15 -27.18
N ALA A 70 11.15 -16.09 -26.36
CA ALA A 70 10.80 -16.17 -24.94
C ALA A 70 9.29 -16.10 -24.65
N THR A 71 8.45 -15.62 -25.56
CA THR A 71 6.99 -15.51 -25.37
C THR A 71 6.17 -16.15 -26.49
N GLU A 72 6.83 -16.73 -27.49
CA GLU A 72 6.26 -17.26 -28.72
C GLU A 72 5.04 -18.16 -28.44
N GLN A 73 5.20 -19.16 -27.58
CA GLN A 73 4.16 -20.14 -27.31
C GLN A 73 2.93 -19.52 -26.61
N VAL A 74 3.17 -18.61 -25.65
CA VAL A 74 2.11 -17.90 -24.91
C VAL A 74 1.34 -16.98 -25.85
N VAL A 75 2.05 -16.16 -26.62
CA VAL A 75 1.43 -15.19 -27.54
C VAL A 75 0.64 -15.90 -28.63
N LYS A 76 1.18 -16.98 -29.22
CA LYS A 76 0.46 -17.77 -30.21
C LYS A 76 -0.85 -18.34 -29.67
N ASN A 77 -0.85 -18.85 -28.44
CA ASN A 77 -2.05 -19.39 -27.80
C ASN A 77 -3.12 -18.31 -27.59
N ILE A 78 -2.72 -17.15 -27.04
CA ILE A 78 -3.63 -16.01 -26.84
C ILE A 78 -4.22 -15.55 -28.18
N VAL A 79 -3.37 -15.33 -29.18
CA VAL A 79 -3.80 -14.89 -30.52
C VAL A 79 -4.76 -15.90 -31.14
N CYS A 80 -4.45 -17.19 -31.09
CA CYS A 80 -5.30 -18.22 -31.68
C CYS A 80 -6.67 -18.29 -30.97
N ASN A 81 -6.71 -18.22 -29.64
CA ASN A 81 -7.97 -18.24 -28.89
C ASN A 81 -8.87 -17.05 -29.23
N ILE A 82 -8.33 -15.83 -29.20
CA ILE A 82 -9.12 -14.62 -29.51
C ILE A 82 -9.60 -14.62 -30.96
N VAL A 83 -8.74 -15.04 -31.90
CA VAL A 83 -9.16 -15.04 -33.31
C VAL A 83 -10.16 -16.16 -33.58
N LYS A 84 -10.00 -17.33 -32.95
CA LYS A 84 -10.95 -18.44 -33.04
C LYS A 84 -12.33 -18.05 -32.51
N SER A 85 -12.41 -17.37 -31.36
CA SER A 85 -13.70 -16.88 -30.84
C SER A 85 -14.34 -15.81 -31.75
N ALA A 86 -13.52 -15.03 -32.47
CA ALA A 86 -13.99 -14.00 -33.39
C ALA A 86 -14.41 -14.52 -34.78
N SER A 87 -13.77 -15.58 -35.28
CA SER A 87 -13.93 -16.05 -36.67
C SER A 87 -14.34 -17.52 -36.82
N GLY A 88 -14.54 -18.23 -35.71
CA GLY A 88 -15.02 -19.62 -35.69
C GLY A 88 -14.15 -20.58 -36.48
N ASP A 89 -14.77 -21.59 -37.08
CA ASP A 89 -14.09 -22.65 -37.86
C ASP A 89 -13.36 -22.13 -39.11
N ALA A 90 -13.65 -20.90 -39.55
CA ALA A 90 -12.94 -20.29 -40.68
C ALA A 90 -11.45 -20.00 -40.36
N PHE A 91 -11.06 -19.98 -39.07
CA PHE A 91 -9.69 -19.72 -38.65
C PHE A 91 -8.81 -20.95 -38.50
N THR A 92 -9.38 -22.17 -38.49
CA THR A 92 -8.64 -23.41 -38.16
C THR A 92 -7.44 -23.65 -39.08
N LYS A 93 -7.53 -23.24 -40.35
CA LYS A 93 -6.39 -23.30 -41.29
C LYS A 93 -5.28 -22.30 -40.95
N THR A 94 -5.62 -21.13 -40.42
CA THR A 94 -4.64 -20.09 -40.05
C THR A 94 -4.02 -20.40 -38.68
N GLU A 95 -4.81 -20.91 -37.74
CA GLU A 95 -4.36 -21.46 -36.45
C GLU A 95 -3.27 -22.52 -36.64
N ARG A 96 -3.52 -23.52 -37.50
CA ARG A 96 -2.50 -24.54 -37.86
C ARG A 96 -1.24 -23.96 -38.49
N LEU A 97 -1.31 -22.80 -39.15
CA LEU A 97 -0.12 -22.17 -39.74
C LEU A 97 0.70 -21.39 -38.71
N ILE A 98 0.06 -20.84 -37.68
CA ILE A 98 0.71 -20.07 -36.60
C ILE A 98 1.35 -21.02 -35.59
N LEU A 99 0.67 -22.12 -35.26
CA LEU A 99 1.11 -23.07 -34.23
C LEU A 99 2.19 -24.07 -34.71
N ASN A 100 2.50 -24.13 -36.01
CA ASN A 100 3.36 -25.18 -36.56
C ASN A 100 4.74 -24.63 -36.98
N GLU A 101 5.80 -25.12 -36.33
CA GLU A 101 7.16 -24.58 -36.42
C GLU A 101 7.88 -24.88 -37.75
N LYS A 102 7.47 -25.93 -38.48
CA LYS A 102 8.20 -26.45 -39.67
C LYS A 102 7.90 -25.74 -41.00
N GLN A 103 7.47 -24.48 -40.99
CA GLN A 103 7.03 -23.79 -42.21
C GLN A 103 8.08 -22.86 -42.81
N GLY A 104 8.09 -22.73 -44.14
CA GLY A 104 8.90 -21.71 -44.82
C GLY A 104 8.45 -20.29 -44.48
N ASN A 105 9.41 -19.40 -44.24
CA ASN A 105 9.22 -18.03 -43.72
C ASN A 105 8.09 -17.24 -44.41
N LYS A 106 7.96 -17.32 -45.74
CA LYS A 106 6.89 -16.61 -46.49
C LYS A 106 5.46 -17.04 -46.10
N LYS A 107 5.24 -18.32 -45.79
CA LYS A 107 3.92 -18.82 -45.38
C LYS A 107 3.58 -18.39 -43.96
N ARG A 108 4.57 -18.42 -43.06
CA ARG A 108 4.47 -17.95 -41.67
C ARG A 108 4.14 -16.45 -41.60
N GLU A 109 4.91 -15.62 -42.30
CA GLU A 109 4.64 -14.16 -42.38
C GLU A 109 3.21 -13.86 -42.85
N LYS A 110 2.72 -14.58 -43.87
CA LYS A 110 1.35 -14.40 -44.37
C LYS A 110 0.30 -14.79 -43.33
N ALA A 111 0.55 -15.85 -42.55
CA ALA A 111 -0.35 -16.29 -41.48
C ALA A 111 -0.40 -15.28 -40.33
N VAL A 112 0.77 -14.80 -39.88
CA VAL A 112 0.88 -13.75 -38.85
C VAL A 112 0.15 -12.49 -39.29
N ARG A 113 0.42 -11.97 -40.49
CA ARG A 113 -0.27 -10.78 -41.03
C ARG A 113 -1.79 -10.96 -41.08
N LYS A 114 -2.26 -12.15 -41.46
CA LYS A 114 -3.69 -12.45 -41.49
C LYS A 114 -4.29 -12.45 -40.08
N ALA A 115 -3.63 -13.07 -39.10
CA ALA A 115 -4.08 -13.09 -37.71
C ALA A 115 -4.11 -11.69 -37.10
N THR A 116 -3.05 -10.90 -37.26
CA THR A 116 -3.00 -9.50 -36.82
C THR A 116 -4.11 -8.67 -37.48
N SER A 117 -4.35 -8.86 -38.79
CA SER A 117 -5.45 -8.17 -39.49
C SER A 117 -6.82 -8.54 -38.93
N THR A 118 -7.04 -9.80 -38.56
CA THR A 118 -8.29 -10.22 -37.93
C THR A 118 -8.41 -9.63 -36.53
N LEU A 119 -7.37 -9.70 -35.70
CA LEU A 119 -7.34 -9.12 -34.35
C LEU A 119 -7.72 -7.63 -34.35
N ARG A 120 -7.18 -6.84 -35.29
CA ARG A 120 -7.51 -5.41 -35.44
C ARG A 120 -8.99 -5.14 -35.74
N LYS A 121 -9.72 -6.14 -36.25
CA LYS A 121 -11.15 -6.05 -36.57
C LYS A 121 -12.05 -6.60 -35.44
N VAL A 122 -11.48 -7.30 -34.45
CA VAL A 122 -12.25 -7.81 -33.31
C VAL A 122 -12.77 -6.63 -32.50
N ASN A 123 -14.02 -6.71 -32.04
CA ASN A 123 -14.57 -5.74 -31.10
C ASN A 123 -13.73 -5.78 -29.80
N PRO A 124 -13.19 -4.64 -29.33
CA PRO A 124 -12.41 -4.57 -28.09
C PRO A 124 -13.09 -5.21 -26.87
N GLU A 125 -14.39 -4.98 -26.66
CA GLU A 125 -15.14 -5.54 -25.54
C GLU A 125 -15.12 -7.08 -25.57
N LYS A 126 -15.35 -7.66 -26.76
CA LYS A 126 -15.27 -9.10 -26.96
C LYS A 126 -13.84 -9.61 -26.75
N ALA A 127 -12.83 -8.90 -27.26
CA ALA A 127 -11.45 -9.29 -27.10
C ALA A 127 -10.98 -9.27 -25.64
N PHE A 128 -11.33 -8.22 -24.89
CA PHE A 128 -11.03 -8.12 -23.47
C PHE A 128 -11.80 -9.16 -22.65
N HIS A 129 -13.04 -9.49 -23.02
CA HIS A 129 -13.77 -10.58 -22.40
C HIS A 129 -13.04 -11.91 -22.57
N GLU A 130 -12.57 -12.24 -23.78
CA GLU A 130 -11.81 -13.47 -24.03
C GLU A 130 -10.48 -13.50 -23.26
N LEU A 131 -9.78 -12.36 -23.17
CA LEU A 131 -8.59 -12.22 -22.33
C LEU A 131 -8.89 -12.48 -20.86
N SER A 132 -10.01 -11.94 -20.35
CA SER A 132 -10.44 -12.17 -18.98
C SER A 132 -10.79 -13.65 -18.72
N VAL A 133 -11.45 -14.32 -19.68
CA VAL A 133 -11.73 -15.76 -19.61
C VAL A 133 -10.42 -16.56 -19.54
N MET A 134 -9.47 -16.27 -20.42
CA MET A 134 -8.16 -16.95 -20.42
C MET A 134 -7.39 -16.71 -19.12
N LYS A 135 -7.40 -15.48 -18.61
CA LYS A 135 -6.79 -15.12 -17.32
C LYS A 135 -7.39 -15.94 -16.19
N LYS A 136 -8.72 -15.99 -16.09
CA LYS A 136 -9.43 -16.76 -15.07
C LYS A 136 -9.14 -18.26 -15.17
N GLN A 137 -9.13 -18.82 -16.38
CA GLN A 137 -8.77 -20.23 -16.60
C GLN A 137 -7.35 -20.53 -16.11
N ALA A 138 -6.40 -19.62 -16.34
CA ALA A 138 -5.04 -19.76 -15.83
C ALA A 138 -5.00 -19.67 -14.30
N GLU A 139 -5.67 -18.69 -13.70
CA GLU A 139 -5.77 -18.55 -12.23
C GLU A 139 -6.37 -19.80 -11.59
N ASP A 140 -7.52 -20.26 -12.07
CA ASP A 140 -8.22 -21.44 -11.57
C ASP A 140 -7.32 -22.70 -11.66
N PHE A 141 -6.63 -22.87 -12.79
CA PHE A 141 -5.70 -24.00 -12.98
C PHE A 141 -4.54 -23.97 -11.98
N LEU A 142 -3.93 -22.81 -11.75
CA LEU A 142 -2.79 -22.65 -10.84
C LEU A 142 -3.18 -22.88 -9.37
N GLN A 143 -4.46 -22.74 -9.03
CA GLN A 143 -4.97 -23.03 -7.69
C GLN A 143 -5.24 -24.52 -7.44
N THR A 144 -5.28 -25.35 -8.48
CA THR A 144 -5.55 -26.79 -8.35
C THR A 144 -4.46 -27.52 -7.57
N ASP A 145 -4.87 -28.56 -6.82
CA ASP A 145 -3.94 -29.42 -6.08
C ASP A 145 -2.97 -30.16 -7.02
N PHE A 146 -3.41 -30.43 -8.25
CA PHE A 146 -2.59 -31.00 -9.31
C PHE A 146 -1.38 -30.12 -9.64
N TYR A 147 -1.60 -28.83 -9.90
CA TYR A 147 -0.51 -27.90 -10.20
C TYR A 147 0.39 -27.70 -8.98
N LYS A 148 -0.19 -27.54 -7.78
CA LYS A 148 0.58 -27.40 -6.54
C LYS A 148 1.50 -28.60 -6.29
N ALA A 149 1.01 -29.82 -6.52
CA ALA A 149 1.78 -31.05 -6.38
C ALA A 149 2.92 -31.17 -7.42
N GLN A 150 2.69 -30.73 -8.66
CA GLN A 150 3.70 -30.82 -9.74
C GLN A 150 4.68 -29.64 -9.78
N SER A 151 4.35 -28.48 -9.22
CA SER A 151 5.20 -27.28 -9.27
C SER A 151 6.61 -27.49 -8.69
N LYS A 152 6.78 -28.43 -7.74
CA LYS A 152 8.09 -28.82 -7.18
C LYS A 152 8.94 -29.70 -8.10
N GLN A 153 8.34 -30.42 -9.06
CA GLN A 153 9.04 -31.32 -9.99
C GLN A 153 9.34 -30.69 -11.36
N LEU A 154 8.81 -29.49 -11.64
CA LEU A 154 8.85 -28.85 -12.96
C LEU A 154 10.02 -27.85 -13.14
N GLN A 155 10.91 -27.69 -12.17
CA GLN A 155 12.15 -26.92 -12.37
C GLN A 155 13.11 -27.71 -13.29
N GLY A 156 13.22 -27.30 -14.56
CA GLY A 156 14.27 -27.76 -15.47
C GLY A 156 13.84 -28.51 -16.74
N PHE A 157 12.53 -28.70 -16.97
CA PHE A 157 12.03 -29.30 -18.22
C PHE A 157 11.33 -28.27 -19.12
N THR A 158 11.24 -28.55 -20.42
CA THR A 158 10.45 -27.79 -21.42
C THR A 158 9.05 -27.45 -20.89
N PRO A 159 8.46 -26.30 -21.28
CA PRO A 159 7.23 -25.79 -20.67
C PRO A 159 6.14 -26.87 -20.62
N SER A 160 5.92 -27.42 -19.43
CA SER A 160 4.75 -28.27 -19.18
C SER A 160 3.48 -27.44 -19.44
N GLY A 161 2.36 -28.11 -19.73
CA GLY A 161 1.07 -27.42 -19.89
C GLY A 161 0.74 -26.49 -18.72
N GLY A 162 1.18 -26.84 -17.50
CA GLY A 162 1.03 -26.00 -16.31
C GLY A 162 1.90 -24.74 -16.27
N GLN A 163 3.16 -24.81 -16.73
CA GLN A 163 4.03 -23.63 -16.86
C GLN A 163 3.46 -22.63 -17.87
N LEU A 164 2.82 -23.13 -18.92
CA LEU A 164 2.15 -22.31 -19.93
C LEU A 164 1.00 -21.48 -19.35
N PHE A 165 0.22 -22.01 -18.40
CA PHE A 165 -0.81 -21.23 -17.69
C PHE A 165 -0.19 -20.14 -16.81
N ALA A 166 0.89 -20.44 -16.08
CA ALA A 166 1.61 -19.45 -15.27
C ALA A 166 2.18 -18.30 -16.13
N GLU A 167 2.82 -18.65 -17.26
CA GLU A 167 3.36 -17.67 -18.20
C GLU A 167 2.26 -16.86 -18.90
N THR A 168 1.13 -17.49 -19.24
CA THR A 168 -0.04 -16.80 -19.81
C THR A 168 -0.62 -15.78 -18.83
N LEU A 169 -0.81 -16.17 -17.57
CA LEU A 169 -1.29 -15.26 -16.52
C LEU A 169 -0.34 -14.07 -16.36
N LYS A 170 0.96 -14.36 -16.19
CA LYS A 170 2.01 -13.34 -16.04
C LYS A 170 2.04 -12.39 -17.23
N TYR A 171 1.86 -12.91 -18.45
CA TYR A 171 1.87 -12.13 -19.67
C TYR A 171 0.67 -11.19 -19.77
N ILE A 172 -0.54 -11.69 -19.52
CA ILE A 172 -1.77 -10.87 -19.52
C ILE A 172 -1.68 -9.76 -18.46
N GLU A 173 -1.26 -10.09 -17.24
CA GLU A 173 -1.07 -9.09 -16.17
C GLU A 173 -0.04 -8.02 -16.54
N THR A 174 1.03 -8.41 -17.23
CA THR A 174 2.06 -7.47 -17.69
C THR A 174 1.49 -6.50 -18.71
N LEU A 175 0.67 -6.97 -19.66
CA LEU A 175 -0.03 -6.11 -20.60
C LEU A 175 -1.00 -5.18 -19.86
N GLU A 176 -1.84 -5.70 -18.97
CA GLU A 176 -2.77 -4.88 -18.17
C GLU A 176 -2.04 -3.76 -17.42
N LYS A 177 -0.92 -4.05 -16.75
CA LYS A 177 -0.10 -3.06 -16.04
C LYS A 177 0.50 -2.03 -16.99
N LEU A 178 1.09 -2.47 -18.10
CA LEU A 178 1.74 -1.58 -19.07
C LEU A 178 0.76 -0.57 -19.66
N PHE A 179 -0.49 -0.98 -19.89
CA PHE A 179 -1.51 -0.14 -20.49
C PHE A 179 -2.38 0.62 -19.49
N ALA A 180 -2.46 0.18 -18.22
CA ALA A 180 -3.01 0.99 -17.14
C ALA A 180 -2.29 2.34 -17.02
N VAL A 181 -0.95 2.34 -17.16
CA VAL A 181 -0.13 3.57 -17.17
C VAL A 181 -0.50 4.51 -18.32
N LYS A 182 -0.93 3.98 -19.47
CA LYS A 182 -1.29 4.77 -20.65
C LYS A 182 -2.74 5.24 -20.66
N LYS A 183 -3.58 4.73 -19.77
CA LYS A 183 -5.02 4.98 -19.80
C LYS A 183 -5.35 6.47 -19.63
N GLU A 184 -4.73 7.12 -18.65
CA GLU A 184 -4.97 8.55 -18.37
C GLU A 184 -4.47 9.46 -19.50
N GLU A 185 -3.34 9.12 -20.11
CA GLU A 185 -2.81 9.82 -21.28
C GLU A 185 -3.78 9.72 -22.48
N LEU A 186 -4.31 8.52 -22.75
CA LEU A 186 -5.29 8.32 -23.81
C LEU A 186 -6.60 9.09 -23.57
N ILE A 187 -7.05 9.18 -22.31
CA ILE A 187 -8.22 9.99 -21.93
C ILE A 187 -7.93 11.46 -22.20
N LYS A 188 -6.77 11.96 -21.77
CA LYS A 188 -6.35 13.35 -21.98
C LYS A 188 -6.30 13.70 -23.48
N ASP A 189 -5.68 12.84 -24.30
CA ASP A 189 -5.59 13.03 -25.75
C ASP A 189 -6.97 13.07 -26.42
N PHE A 190 -7.87 12.17 -25.99
CA PHE A 190 -9.24 12.18 -26.48
C PHE A 190 -9.94 13.50 -26.15
N LEU A 191 -9.84 13.97 -24.90
CA LEU A 191 -10.52 15.19 -24.47
C LEU A 191 -9.96 16.43 -25.16
N LEU A 192 -8.63 16.52 -25.32
CA LEU A 192 -7.99 17.60 -26.09
C LEU A 192 -8.50 17.62 -27.54
N SER A 193 -8.60 16.44 -28.17
CA SER A 193 -9.14 16.32 -29.52
C SER A 193 -10.63 16.69 -29.58
N HIS A 194 -11.44 16.19 -28.65
CA HIS A 194 -12.88 16.44 -28.56
C HIS A 194 -13.20 17.93 -28.43
N VAL A 195 -12.40 18.65 -27.63
CA VAL A 195 -12.63 20.05 -27.29
C VAL A 195 -12.06 21.02 -28.32
N SER A 196 -11.13 20.57 -29.16
CA SER A 196 -10.42 21.41 -30.15
C SER A 196 -11.36 22.20 -31.08
N SER A 197 -12.51 21.63 -31.46
CA SER A 197 -13.53 22.33 -32.26
C SER A 197 -14.25 23.42 -31.48
N PHE A 198 -14.52 23.20 -30.19
CA PHE A 198 -15.23 24.14 -29.33
C PHE A 198 -14.37 25.35 -28.94
N ASN A 199 -13.04 25.20 -28.93
CA ASN A 199 -12.11 26.30 -28.63
C ASN A 199 -12.13 27.35 -29.75
N LYS A 200 -12.34 26.93 -31.01
CA LYS A 200 -12.49 27.85 -32.14
C LYS A 200 -13.82 28.61 -32.09
N THR A 201 -14.89 27.99 -31.58
CA THR A 201 -16.23 28.58 -31.55
C THR A 201 -16.49 29.43 -30.30
N TYR A 202 -15.87 29.11 -29.16
CA TYR A 202 -16.13 29.78 -27.88
C TYR A 202 -14.85 30.02 -27.05
N PRO A 203 -14.01 31.00 -27.44
CA PRO A 203 -12.69 31.22 -26.84
C PRO A 203 -12.75 31.64 -25.36
N LYS A 204 -13.80 32.34 -24.93
CA LYS A 204 -13.95 32.82 -23.54
C LYS A 204 -14.06 31.70 -22.48
N SER A 205 -14.30 30.46 -22.90
CA SER A 205 -14.43 29.30 -22.02
C SER A 205 -13.20 28.38 -22.00
N HIS A 206 -12.13 28.76 -22.70
CA HIS A 206 -10.92 27.94 -22.87
C HIS A 206 -10.32 27.46 -21.53
N GLY A 207 -10.04 28.39 -20.62
CA GLY A 207 -9.41 28.04 -19.33
C GLY A 207 -10.25 27.08 -18.49
N LYS A 208 -11.58 27.24 -18.49
CA LYS A 208 -12.49 26.30 -17.79
C LYS A 208 -12.46 24.90 -18.39
N ARG A 209 -12.21 24.77 -19.69
CA ARG A 209 -12.08 23.46 -20.35
C ARG A 209 -10.73 22.83 -20.06
N GLU A 210 -9.65 23.61 -20.00
CA GLU A 210 -8.34 23.11 -19.60
C GLU A 210 -8.37 22.54 -18.18
N ASP A 211 -8.98 23.27 -17.25
CA ASP A 211 -9.23 22.79 -15.88
C ASP A 211 -10.04 21.48 -15.87
N ALA A 212 -11.14 21.44 -16.63
CA ALA A 212 -11.98 20.25 -16.74
C ALA A 212 -11.23 19.05 -17.33
N ILE A 213 -10.38 19.25 -18.35
CA ILE A 213 -9.55 18.19 -18.94
C ILE A 213 -8.55 17.68 -17.90
N ALA A 214 -7.88 18.57 -17.17
CA ALA A 214 -6.90 18.18 -16.16
C ALA A 214 -7.52 17.37 -15.01
N ILE A 215 -8.71 17.76 -14.54
CA ILE A 215 -9.43 17.04 -13.49
C ILE A 215 -9.97 15.70 -14.01
N LEU A 216 -10.70 15.70 -15.13
CA LEU A 216 -11.43 14.51 -15.60
C LEU A 216 -10.53 13.47 -16.29
N SER A 217 -9.29 13.80 -16.66
CA SER A 217 -8.32 12.84 -17.21
C SER A 217 -7.60 12.01 -16.14
N SER A 218 -7.54 12.50 -14.90
CA SER A 218 -6.99 11.75 -13.76
C SER A 218 -8.11 10.99 -13.07
N ASN A 219 -7.94 9.68 -12.87
CA ASN A 219 -8.95 8.88 -12.17
C ASN A 219 -9.13 9.34 -10.72
N GLU A 220 -8.03 9.66 -10.05
CA GLU A 220 -8.05 10.13 -8.66
C GLU A 220 -8.80 11.47 -8.52
N LEU A 221 -8.42 12.47 -9.33
CA LEU A 221 -9.05 13.79 -9.26
C LEU A 221 -10.49 13.77 -9.77
N LYS A 222 -10.81 12.97 -10.80
CA LYS A 222 -12.19 12.77 -11.27
C LYS A 222 -13.07 12.20 -10.16
N ASN A 223 -12.61 11.13 -9.49
CA ASN A 223 -13.37 10.51 -8.41
C ASN A 223 -13.54 11.46 -7.21
N PHE A 224 -12.47 12.20 -6.86
CA PHE A 224 -12.54 13.22 -5.83
C PHE A 224 -13.51 14.35 -6.20
N TYR A 225 -13.48 14.82 -7.44
CA TYR A 225 -14.39 15.83 -7.95
C TYR A 225 -15.85 15.36 -7.90
N ASP A 226 -16.14 14.16 -8.42
CA ASP A 226 -17.49 13.60 -8.46
C ASP A 226 -18.09 13.57 -7.05
N LYS A 227 -17.32 13.03 -6.10
CA LYS A 227 -17.71 12.96 -4.69
C LYS A 227 -17.81 14.33 -4.03
N GLY A 228 -16.83 15.20 -4.25
CA GLY A 228 -16.79 16.53 -3.64
C GLY A 228 -17.91 17.45 -4.13
N VAL A 229 -18.36 17.31 -5.38
CA VAL A 229 -19.54 18.02 -5.89
C VAL A 229 -20.83 17.45 -5.31
N GLU A 230 -20.93 16.13 -5.16
CA GLU A 230 -22.07 15.47 -4.53
C GLU A 230 -22.22 15.87 -3.05
N GLU A 231 -21.11 15.97 -2.33
CA GLU A 231 -21.06 16.37 -0.92
C GLU A 231 -21.11 17.90 -0.71
N GLY A 232 -21.13 18.70 -1.80
CA GLY A 232 -21.17 20.16 -1.74
C GLY A 232 -19.87 20.85 -1.28
N VAL A 233 -18.76 20.10 -1.21
CA VAL A 233 -17.43 20.60 -0.81
C VAL A 233 -16.69 21.25 -1.98
N LEU A 234 -17.04 20.89 -3.22
CA LEU A 234 -16.52 21.49 -4.45
C LEU A 234 -17.64 22.14 -5.26
N GLN A 235 -17.32 23.28 -5.88
CA GLN A 235 -18.21 23.90 -6.84
C GLN A 235 -18.32 23.04 -8.12
N PRO A 236 -19.50 23.02 -8.80
CA PRO A 236 -19.69 22.29 -10.05
C PRO A 236 -18.67 22.61 -11.16
N ILE A 237 -18.14 23.84 -11.18
CA ILE A 237 -17.09 24.31 -12.10
C ILE A 237 -15.82 24.65 -11.30
N ALA A 238 -15.37 23.73 -10.44
CA ALA A 238 -14.12 23.90 -9.72
C ALA A 238 -12.94 24.05 -10.70
N SER A 239 -12.01 24.94 -10.37
CA SER A 239 -10.73 25.02 -11.10
C SER A 239 -9.83 23.83 -10.78
N TYR A 240 -8.87 23.50 -11.64
CA TYR A 240 -7.90 22.43 -11.35
C TYR A 240 -7.16 22.71 -10.04
N LYS A 241 -6.73 23.96 -9.83
CA LYS A 241 -6.00 24.38 -8.63
C LYS A 241 -6.82 24.18 -7.36
N GLU A 242 -8.10 24.54 -7.38
CA GLU A 242 -9.01 24.36 -6.24
C GLU A 242 -9.20 22.87 -5.92
N CYS A 243 -9.56 22.07 -6.94
CA CYS A 243 -9.76 20.63 -6.80
C CYS A 243 -8.51 19.92 -6.28
N LYS A 244 -7.35 20.21 -6.89
CA LYS A 244 -6.06 19.61 -6.52
C LYS A 244 -5.62 20.00 -5.11
N ASN A 245 -5.74 21.27 -4.74
CA ASN A 245 -5.37 21.72 -3.39
C ASN A 245 -6.23 21.06 -2.31
N LEU A 246 -7.53 20.90 -2.54
CA LEU A 246 -8.41 20.22 -1.58
C LEU A 246 -8.11 18.72 -1.49
N TYR A 247 -7.87 18.07 -2.63
CA TYR A 247 -7.44 16.68 -2.68
C TYR A 247 -6.14 16.46 -1.89
N ASP A 248 -5.13 17.29 -2.14
CA ASP A 248 -3.82 17.18 -1.48
C ASP A 248 -3.92 17.44 0.03
N LYS A 249 -4.71 18.44 0.46
CA LYS A 249 -4.98 18.71 1.88
C LYS A 249 -5.65 17.54 2.59
N MET A 250 -6.66 16.93 1.96
CA MET A 250 -7.34 15.76 2.54
C MET A 250 -6.41 14.55 2.65
N ASN A 251 -5.59 14.31 1.63
CA ASN A 251 -4.62 13.22 1.66
C ASN A 251 -3.52 13.45 2.70
N GLN A 252 -3.04 14.68 2.85
CA GLN A 252 -2.10 15.05 3.89
C GLN A 252 -2.70 14.80 5.29
N ALA A 253 -3.92 15.30 5.55
CA ALA A 253 -4.59 15.08 6.83
C ALA A 253 -4.83 13.59 7.13
N LYS A 254 -5.12 12.78 6.11
CA LYS A 254 -5.29 11.33 6.24
C LYS A 254 -3.99 10.62 6.61
N ASN A 255 -2.88 11.01 5.97
CA ASN A 255 -1.56 10.45 6.24
C ASN A 255 -1.05 10.85 7.63
N GLU A 256 -1.27 12.11 8.04
CA GLU A 256 -0.96 12.60 9.39
C GLU A 256 -1.81 11.91 10.45
N SER A 257 -3.10 11.67 10.19
CA SER A 257 -3.95 10.92 11.13
C SER A 257 -3.48 9.48 11.29
N LYS A 258 -3.01 8.84 10.21
CA LYS A 258 -2.52 7.47 10.27
C LYS A 258 -1.23 7.36 11.09
N SER A 259 -0.30 8.30 10.88
CA SER A 259 0.97 8.32 11.64
C SER A 259 0.76 8.60 13.14
N VAL A 260 -0.24 9.39 13.51
CA VAL A 260 -0.60 9.61 14.93
C VAL A 260 -1.15 8.35 15.58
N ILE A 261 -1.99 7.58 14.87
CA ILE A 261 -2.55 6.32 15.38
C ILE A 261 -1.43 5.28 15.57
N GLU A 262 -0.56 5.13 14.57
CA GLU A 262 0.58 4.20 14.62
C GLU A 262 1.53 4.52 15.79
N ARG A 263 1.79 5.82 16.08
CA ARG A 263 2.60 6.22 17.25
C ARG A 263 1.94 5.90 18.60
N LYS A 264 0.64 6.15 18.75
CA LYS A 264 -0.08 5.85 20.01
C LYS A 264 -0.11 4.36 20.31
N GLU A 265 -0.26 3.52 19.28
CA GLU A 265 -0.21 2.07 19.42
C GLU A 265 1.20 1.59 19.83
N GLN A 266 2.25 2.18 19.25
CA GLN A 266 3.64 1.91 19.65
C GLN A 266 3.93 2.32 21.10
N GLU A 267 3.45 3.49 21.54
CA GLU A 267 3.58 3.96 22.93
C GLU A 267 2.86 3.04 23.93
N GLY A 268 1.66 2.55 23.57
CA GLY A 268 0.90 1.59 24.38
C GLY A 268 1.65 0.27 24.57
N ASN A 269 2.19 -0.28 23.48
CA ASN A 269 2.96 -1.52 23.51
C ASN A 269 4.25 -1.37 24.34
N LEU A 270 4.95 -0.24 24.23
CA LEU A 270 6.13 0.06 25.04
C LEU A 270 5.83 0.09 26.54
N ARG A 271 4.69 0.67 26.93
CA ARG A 271 4.27 0.74 28.34
C ARG A 271 3.99 -0.65 28.90
N GLU A 272 3.32 -1.53 28.15
CA GLU A 272 3.07 -2.91 28.60
C GLU A 272 4.37 -3.71 28.75
N ILE A 273 5.28 -3.57 27.78
CA ILE A 273 6.58 -4.23 27.85
C ILE A 273 7.39 -3.72 29.06
N GLY A 274 7.41 -2.41 29.30
CA GLY A 274 8.08 -1.81 30.46
C GLY A 274 7.56 -2.37 31.79
N LYS A 275 6.23 -2.50 31.95
CA LYS A 275 5.63 -3.13 33.13
C LYS A 275 6.07 -4.59 33.31
N SER A 276 6.13 -5.35 32.22
CA SER A 276 6.60 -6.74 32.26
C SER A 276 8.06 -6.83 32.71
N ILE A 277 8.94 -5.98 32.17
CA ILE A 277 10.36 -5.96 32.54
C ILE A 277 10.53 -5.55 34.01
N ILE A 278 9.80 -4.55 34.50
CA ILE A 278 9.81 -4.15 35.92
C ILE A 278 9.41 -5.31 36.84
N GLY A 279 8.39 -6.08 36.45
CA GLY A 279 7.97 -7.29 37.19
C GLY A 279 9.13 -8.28 37.34
N ILE A 280 9.81 -8.57 36.24
CA ILE A 280 10.96 -9.51 36.22
C ILE A 280 12.13 -8.98 37.06
N ILE A 281 12.43 -7.68 37.01
CA ILE A 281 13.47 -7.04 37.83
C ILE A 281 13.16 -7.17 39.33
N ASN A 282 11.89 -6.99 39.72
CA ASN A 282 11.49 -7.15 41.11
C ASN A 282 11.68 -8.59 41.60
N ASP A 283 11.46 -9.59 40.74
CA ASP A 283 11.72 -10.99 41.09
C ASP A 283 13.22 -11.28 41.18
N ILE A 284 14.06 -10.68 40.32
CA ILE A 284 15.52 -10.73 40.46
C ILE A 284 15.96 -10.17 41.83
N LYS A 285 15.40 -9.03 42.27
CA LYS A 285 15.68 -8.46 43.60
C LYS A 285 15.35 -9.43 44.73
N LYS A 286 14.18 -10.08 44.68
CA LYS A 286 13.77 -11.07 45.70
C LYS A 286 14.74 -12.26 45.77
N TYR A 287 15.12 -12.82 44.62
CA TYR A 287 16.07 -13.94 44.58
C TYR A 287 17.45 -13.52 45.07
N ARG A 288 17.88 -12.30 44.75
CA ARG A 288 19.13 -11.73 45.24
C ARG A 288 19.15 -11.63 46.78
N GLU A 289 18.08 -11.12 47.37
CA GLU A 289 17.90 -11.05 48.83
C GLU A 289 17.89 -12.46 49.47
N ALA A 290 17.19 -13.42 48.86
CA ALA A 290 17.16 -14.81 49.33
C ALA A 290 18.55 -15.47 49.33
N ILE A 291 19.40 -15.16 48.34
CA ILE A 291 20.81 -15.61 48.31
C ILE A 291 21.60 -15.01 49.48
N LEU A 292 21.46 -13.70 49.74
CA LEU A 292 22.14 -13.04 50.86
C LEU A 292 21.73 -13.67 52.20
N ASN A 293 20.44 -13.94 52.39
CA ASN A 293 19.93 -14.63 53.57
C ASN A 293 20.49 -16.05 53.70
N CYS A 294 20.55 -16.82 52.61
CA CYS A 294 21.15 -18.17 52.64
C CYS A 294 22.63 -18.11 53.01
N LYS A 295 23.40 -17.16 52.47
CA LYS A 295 24.81 -16.95 52.84
C LYS A 295 24.95 -16.58 54.33
N HIS A 296 24.08 -15.71 54.83
CA HIS A 296 24.05 -15.33 56.24
C HIS A 296 23.82 -16.54 57.16
N PHE A 297 22.81 -17.36 56.87
CA PHE A 297 22.49 -18.56 57.67
C PHE A 297 23.48 -19.71 57.50
N GLN A 298 24.19 -19.78 56.37
CA GLN A 298 25.25 -20.77 56.14
C GLN A 298 26.52 -20.45 56.94
N ASN A 299 26.86 -19.17 57.11
CA ASN A 299 28.13 -18.71 57.69
C ASN A 299 28.43 -19.29 59.10
N PRO A 300 27.48 -19.41 60.04
CA PRO A 300 27.72 -20.08 61.32
C PRO A 300 28.19 -21.53 61.18
N TYR A 301 27.63 -22.30 60.23
CA TYR A 301 28.02 -23.69 60.01
C TYR A 301 29.41 -23.83 59.39
N VAL A 302 29.78 -22.88 58.53
CA VAL A 302 31.15 -22.79 57.97
C VAL A 302 32.15 -22.55 59.09
N LYS A 303 31.90 -21.54 59.94
CA LYS A 303 32.74 -21.21 61.09
C LYS A 303 32.83 -22.34 62.12
N GLU A 304 31.73 -23.04 62.40
CA GLU A 304 31.70 -24.19 63.32
C GLU A 304 32.51 -25.37 62.76
N LYS A 305 32.41 -25.64 61.45
CA LYS A 305 33.21 -26.68 60.78
C LYS A 305 34.71 -26.38 60.81
N GLU A 306 35.10 -25.11 60.60
CA GLU A 306 36.49 -24.67 60.69
C GLU A 306 37.07 -24.83 62.10
N LYS A 307 36.28 -24.52 63.14
CA LYS A 307 36.71 -24.60 64.54
C LYS A 307 36.67 -26.01 65.13
N HIS A 308 35.75 -26.86 64.68
CA HIS A 308 35.51 -28.19 65.27
C HIS A 308 35.39 -29.29 64.19
N PRO A 309 36.52 -29.76 63.64
CA PRO A 309 36.54 -30.73 62.53
C PRO A 309 35.81 -32.05 62.81
N PHE A 310 35.75 -32.49 64.07
CA PHE A 310 35.07 -33.74 64.46
C PHE A 310 33.54 -33.67 64.42
N ARG A 311 32.94 -32.45 64.36
CA ARG A 311 31.49 -32.22 64.15
C ARG A 311 31.12 -32.03 62.68
N SER A 312 32.08 -32.26 61.77
CA SER A 312 32.01 -31.87 60.36
C SER A 312 30.83 -32.45 59.57
N LYS A 313 30.28 -33.63 59.91
CA LYS A 313 29.23 -34.26 59.09
C LYS A 313 27.90 -33.50 59.11
N LEU A 314 27.47 -33.00 60.27
CA LEU A 314 26.21 -32.24 60.39
C LEU A 314 26.35 -30.83 59.82
N CYS A 315 27.47 -30.16 60.09
CA CYS A 315 27.75 -28.84 59.53
C CYS A 315 27.87 -28.89 58.00
N GLN A 316 28.52 -29.93 57.45
CA GLN A 316 28.61 -30.11 55.99
C GLN A 316 27.23 -30.25 55.35
N LYS A 317 26.35 -31.10 55.91
CA LYS A 317 24.98 -31.25 55.38
C LYS A 317 24.21 -29.93 55.33
N MET A 318 24.34 -29.09 56.36
CA MET A 318 23.68 -27.77 56.36
C MET A 318 24.30 -26.82 55.33
N ILE A 319 25.63 -26.83 55.18
CA ILE A 319 26.33 -26.07 54.16
C ILE A 319 25.83 -26.48 52.77
N ASP A 320 25.74 -27.78 52.48
CA ASP A 320 25.29 -28.32 51.20
C ASP A 320 23.85 -27.89 50.89
N ILE A 321 22.94 -27.95 51.87
CA ILE A 321 21.54 -27.50 51.71
C ILE A 321 21.48 -26.01 51.33
N TYR A 322 22.28 -25.16 51.99
CA TYR A 322 22.30 -23.73 51.65
C TYR A 322 22.99 -23.48 50.31
N GLN A 323 24.01 -24.25 49.93
CA GLN A 323 24.64 -24.17 48.60
C GLN A 323 23.65 -24.53 47.49
N GLU A 324 22.89 -25.60 47.66
CA GLU A 324 21.86 -26.03 46.72
C GLU A 324 20.78 -24.96 46.54
N ARG A 325 20.31 -24.35 47.64
CA ARG A 325 19.35 -23.23 47.59
C ARG A 325 19.91 -22.00 46.88
N ILE A 326 21.17 -21.64 47.16
CA ILE A 326 21.85 -20.52 46.49
C ILE A 326 21.94 -20.78 44.98
N ALA A 327 22.34 -21.99 44.57
CA ALA A 327 22.41 -22.36 43.17
C ALA A 327 21.02 -22.30 42.49
N GLY A 328 19.98 -22.76 43.19
CA GLY A 328 18.59 -22.66 42.71
C GLY A 328 18.15 -21.22 42.44
N TYR A 329 18.40 -20.30 43.38
CA TYR A 329 18.06 -18.88 43.19
C TYR A 329 18.89 -18.20 42.09
N GLN A 330 20.15 -18.62 41.90
CA GLN A 330 20.99 -18.11 40.81
C GLN A 330 20.47 -18.53 39.43
N GLU A 331 20.01 -19.77 39.30
CA GLU A 331 19.40 -20.23 38.07
C GLU A 331 18.11 -19.47 37.76
N GLN A 332 17.30 -19.15 38.77
CA GLN A 332 16.11 -18.30 38.60
C GLN A 332 16.46 -16.88 38.11
N ILE A 333 17.51 -16.26 38.66
CA ILE A 333 18.00 -14.96 38.17
C ILE A 333 18.45 -15.07 36.71
N ARG A 334 19.18 -16.12 36.33
CA ARG A 334 19.64 -16.36 34.95
C ARG A 334 18.46 -16.51 33.98
N GLN A 335 17.42 -17.24 34.38
CA GLN A 335 16.20 -17.39 33.59
C GLN A 335 15.48 -16.06 33.40
N ASN A 336 15.35 -15.26 34.46
CA ASN A 336 14.74 -13.93 34.40
C ASN A 336 15.52 -12.96 33.49
N LEU A 337 16.85 -12.94 33.56
CA LEU A 337 17.68 -12.15 32.64
C LEU A 337 17.53 -12.61 31.19
N THR A 338 17.40 -13.92 30.96
CA THR A 338 17.16 -14.48 29.62
C THR A 338 15.81 -14.03 29.06
N GLN A 339 14.76 -14.03 29.89
CA GLN A 339 13.43 -13.55 29.49
C GLN A 339 13.45 -12.07 29.10
N ILE A 340 14.18 -11.21 29.83
CA ILE A 340 14.33 -9.79 29.48
C ILE A 340 15.00 -9.65 28.10
N ARG A 341 16.04 -10.44 27.80
CA ARG A 341 16.70 -10.45 26.48
C ARG A 341 15.75 -10.89 25.37
N GLU A 342 14.92 -11.90 25.61
CA GLU A 342 13.93 -12.38 24.65
C GLU A 342 12.87 -11.30 24.36
N ILE A 343 12.40 -10.60 25.40
CA ILE A 343 11.50 -9.46 25.26
C ILE A 343 12.13 -8.39 24.38
N PHE A 344 13.38 -7.98 24.63
CA PHE A 344 14.07 -7.02 23.77
C PHE A 344 14.26 -7.52 22.32
N LYS A 345 14.60 -8.80 22.14
CA LYS A 345 14.73 -9.43 20.81
C LYS A 345 13.41 -9.59 20.06
N SER A 346 12.27 -9.49 20.73
CA SER A 346 10.95 -9.50 20.11
C SER A 346 10.48 -8.11 19.66
N MET A 347 11.12 -7.03 20.14
CA MET A 347 10.78 -5.67 19.75
C MET A 347 11.19 -5.34 18.31
N PRO A 348 10.42 -4.50 17.59
CA PRO A 348 10.85 -3.91 16.32
C PRO A 348 12.17 -3.14 16.46
N GLN A 349 12.98 -3.12 15.39
CA GLN A 349 14.33 -2.54 15.41
C GLN A 349 14.34 -1.03 15.69
N GLU A 350 13.34 -0.31 15.17
CA GLU A 350 13.12 1.12 15.42
C GLU A 350 12.86 1.39 16.92
N THR A 351 12.11 0.50 17.57
CA THR A 351 11.79 0.57 19.00
C THR A 351 13.03 0.26 19.87
N ARG A 352 13.87 -0.69 19.48
CA ARG A 352 15.12 -1.00 20.21
C ARG A 352 16.09 0.17 20.23
N SER A 353 16.19 0.90 19.11
CA SER A 353 17.05 2.08 18.99
C SER A 353 16.59 3.23 19.91
N LEU A 354 15.27 3.40 20.09
CA LEU A 354 14.69 4.42 20.98
C LEU A 354 14.87 4.08 22.47
N CYS A 355 14.86 2.80 22.82
CA CYS A 355 14.96 2.33 24.20
C CYS A 355 16.39 2.13 24.72
N GLY A 356 17.43 2.36 23.89
CA GLY A 356 18.83 2.18 24.32
C GLY A 356 19.15 0.74 24.73
N VAL A 357 18.55 -0.24 24.06
CA VAL A 357 18.61 -1.67 24.40
C VAL A 357 20.06 -2.20 24.47
N GLU A 358 20.97 -1.66 23.67
CA GLU A 358 22.40 -2.03 23.67
C GLU A 358 23.05 -1.79 25.05
N GLU A 359 22.72 -0.67 25.70
CA GLU A 359 23.24 -0.35 27.04
C GLU A 359 22.61 -1.22 28.14
N PHE A 360 21.39 -1.73 27.91
CA PHE A 360 20.73 -2.71 28.77
C PHE A 360 21.35 -4.09 28.61
N GLU A 361 21.66 -4.50 27.38
CA GLU A 361 22.33 -5.77 27.09
C GLU A 361 23.73 -5.81 27.72
N GLU A 362 24.50 -4.72 27.60
CA GLU A 362 25.80 -4.57 28.25
C GLU A 362 25.69 -4.69 29.78
N SER A 363 24.70 -4.03 30.39
CA SER A 363 24.45 -4.12 31.83
C SER A 363 24.03 -5.53 32.27
N MET A 364 23.32 -6.27 31.42
CA MET A 364 22.94 -7.66 31.68
C MET A 364 24.09 -8.64 31.49
N ASP A 365 24.98 -8.42 30.52
CA ASP A 365 26.19 -9.22 30.33
C ASP A 365 27.13 -9.07 31.54
N ASN A 366 27.29 -7.86 32.06
CA ASN A 366 28.01 -7.60 33.30
C ASN A 366 27.44 -8.38 34.51
N MET A 367 26.11 -8.54 34.58
CA MET A 367 25.45 -9.37 35.61
C MET A 367 25.61 -10.88 35.37
N HIS A 368 25.76 -11.30 34.12
CA HIS A 368 25.95 -12.71 33.76
C HIS A 368 27.38 -13.19 34.03
N GLU A 369 28.37 -12.33 33.81
CA GLU A 369 29.79 -12.60 34.02
C GLU A 369 30.24 -12.45 35.49
N ALA A 370 29.51 -11.67 36.29
CA ALA A 370 29.80 -11.50 37.72
C ALA A 370 29.56 -12.81 38.50
N ASN A 371 30.58 -13.66 38.57
CA ASN A 371 30.66 -14.77 39.51
C ASN A 371 30.60 -14.23 40.95
N GLN A 372 29.39 -14.18 41.50
CA GLN A 372 29.09 -14.03 42.92
C GLN A 372 30.11 -13.21 43.74
N VAL A 373 29.92 -11.89 43.85
CA VAL A 373 30.15 -11.02 45.04
C VAL A 373 30.22 -9.53 44.62
N ASP A 374 29.54 -8.70 45.44
CA ASP A 374 29.63 -7.24 45.69
C ASP A 374 29.43 -6.18 44.59
N GLU A 375 28.64 -5.16 44.98
CA GLU A 375 28.40 -3.81 44.43
C GLU A 375 28.04 -3.65 42.94
N ASN A 376 28.70 -4.37 42.04
CA ASN A 376 28.51 -4.29 40.59
C ASN A 376 27.15 -4.81 40.14
N PHE A 377 26.62 -5.87 40.78
CA PHE A 377 25.29 -6.41 40.46
C PHE A 377 24.18 -5.44 40.85
N ASP A 378 24.25 -4.89 42.07
CA ASP A 378 23.22 -3.99 42.59
C ASP A 378 23.29 -2.63 41.88
N SER A 379 24.48 -2.16 41.50
CA SER A 379 24.69 -1.00 40.63
C SER A 379 24.11 -1.22 39.21
N ALA A 380 24.41 -2.36 38.58
CA ALA A 380 23.86 -2.70 37.26
C ALA A 380 22.33 -2.79 37.29
N LEU A 381 21.76 -3.40 38.33
CA LEU A 381 20.31 -3.53 38.50
C LEU A 381 19.64 -2.16 38.73
N SER A 382 20.27 -1.28 39.51
CA SER A 382 19.78 0.09 39.73
C SER A 382 19.86 0.93 38.45
N ASN A 383 20.91 0.78 37.64
CA ASN A 383 21.06 1.48 36.36
C ASN A 383 19.99 1.07 35.35
N ILE A 384 19.69 -0.23 35.27
CA ILE A 384 18.61 -0.77 34.44
C ILE A 384 17.26 -0.20 34.88
N GLN A 385 16.98 -0.19 36.18
CA GLN A 385 15.73 0.35 36.73
C GLN A 385 15.57 1.85 36.42
N ASN A 386 16.59 2.66 36.70
CA ASN A 386 16.56 4.12 36.47
C ASN A 386 16.33 4.46 35.00
N LYS A 387 16.94 3.71 34.07
CA LYS A 387 16.75 3.91 32.63
C LYS A 387 15.33 3.53 32.19
N LEU A 388 14.76 2.43 32.73
CA LEU A 388 13.38 2.03 32.46
C LEU A 388 12.38 3.07 32.97
N ASP A 389 12.59 3.57 34.19
CA ASP A 389 11.72 4.56 34.80
C ASP A 389 11.75 5.89 34.02
N THR A 390 12.94 6.33 33.58
CA THR A 390 13.10 7.53 32.73
C THR A 390 12.38 7.38 31.38
N GLN A 391 12.42 6.19 30.77
CA GLN A 391 11.74 5.92 29.50
C GLN A 391 10.22 5.85 29.68
N LEU A 392 9.74 5.26 30.78
CA LEU A 392 8.32 5.20 31.10
C LEU A 392 7.74 6.58 31.42
N GLU A 393 8.45 7.42 32.17
CA GLU A 393 8.05 8.81 32.44
C GLU A 393 7.93 9.64 31.14
N ARG A 394 8.85 9.45 30.18
CA ARG A 394 8.76 10.08 28.85
C ARG A 394 7.54 9.64 28.05
N THR A 395 7.09 8.39 28.23
CA THR A 395 5.85 7.88 27.61
C THR A 395 4.58 8.25 28.39
N GLU A 396 4.71 8.71 29.64
CA GLU A 396 3.59 9.20 30.47
C GLU A 396 3.32 10.68 30.26
N ASN A 397 4.36 11.48 30.04
CA ASN A 397 4.28 12.91 29.73
C ASN A 397 4.97 13.19 28.39
N PRO A 398 4.33 12.90 27.23
CA PRO A 398 4.80 13.45 25.97
C PRO A 398 4.79 14.98 26.12
N SER A 399 5.87 15.65 25.68
CA SER A 399 6.07 17.10 25.84
C SER A 399 4.80 17.90 25.51
N THR A 400 4.62 19.04 26.18
CA THR A 400 3.52 20.01 26.02
C THR A 400 3.23 20.44 24.57
N GLU A 401 4.17 20.22 23.64
CA GLU A 401 3.95 20.36 22.19
C GLU A 401 2.86 19.41 21.65
N LEU A 402 2.64 18.26 22.29
CA LEU A 402 1.63 17.26 21.90
C LEU A 402 0.20 17.69 22.30
N GLU A 403 0.04 18.37 23.45
CA GLU A 403 -1.26 18.92 23.87
C GLU A 403 -1.65 20.15 23.05
N GLU A 404 -0.69 21.00 22.66
CA GLU A 404 -0.97 22.14 21.77
C GLU A 404 -1.42 21.68 20.37
N ALA A 405 -0.82 20.61 19.83
CA ALA A 405 -1.25 20.02 18.56
C ALA A 405 -2.68 19.42 18.61
N LEU A 406 -3.12 18.92 19.77
CA LEU A 406 -4.48 18.43 20.00
C LEU A 406 -5.48 19.57 20.25
N HIS A 407 -5.08 20.65 20.95
CA HIS A 407 -5.95 21.80 21.23
C HIS A 407 -6.24 22.67 20.01
N VAL A 408 -5.39 22.66 18.98
CA VAL A 408 -5.71 23.30 17.69
C VAL A 408 -6.89 22.62 16.99
N LYS A 409 -7.13 21.31 17.22
CA LYS A 409 -8.24 20.56 16.62
C LYS A 409 -9.59 20.78 17.31
N SER A 410 -9.66 20.95 18.64
CA SER A 410 -10.96 21.13 19.30
C SER A 410 -11.59 22.50 19.06
N LYS A 411 -10.80 23.54 18.78
CA LYS A 411 -11.33 24.87 18.43
C LYS A 411 -11.96 24.94 17.04
N THR A 412 -11.57 24.06 16.10
CA THR A 412 -12.13 24.06 14.75
C THR A 412 -13.46 23.28 14.65
N GLU A 413 -13.73 22.37 15.58
CA GLU A 413 -14.99 21.60 15.62
C GLU A 413 -16.13 22.35 16.33
N VAL A 414 -15.81 23.22 17.30
CA VAL A 414 -16.84 23.97 18.06
C VAL A 414 -17.42 25.18 17.30
N THR A 415 -16.83 25.58 16.17
CA THR A 415 -17.42 26.63 15.30
C THR A 415 -18.45 26.10 14.29
N ARG A 416 -18.90 24.84 14.43
CA ARG A 416 -19.85 24.16 13.53
C ARG A 416 -21.17 23.76 14.19
N LEU A 417 -21.65 24.52 15.18
CA LEU A 417 -23.04 24.44 15.63
C LEU A 417 -23.82 25.68 15.21
#